data_AF-A0A9E7U5I1-F1
#
_entry.id   AF-A0A9E7U5I1-F1
#
_cell.length_a   1.000
_cell.length_b   1.000
_cell.length_c   1.000
_cell.angle_alpha   90.00
_cell.angle_beta   90.00
_cell.angle_gamma   90.00
#
_symmetry.space_group_name_H-M   'P 1'
#
loop_
_entity.id
_entity.type
_entity.pdbx_description
1 polymer ?
#
loop_
_entity_poly.entity_id
_entity_poly.type
_entity_poly.pdbx_seq_one_letter_code
_entity_poly.pdbx_strand_id
1 'polypeptide(L)'
;MPGTSTTEDEGSTGADGTSDDHESPADVWARGDRPNRNHKADAGVVPFDDLHFHRYCDLVPVRLTEEARTDDAGFWGRLSSLPDGVEFFPTPDGVDEADRTIHYLPSRDRREPETTEEEREAERLPLTGLVRTALQYTPLMVTCIALLFVVSAELVPHVQGLSVYLSSLPLVLVPAGAGGAVLWGLLAYLVVGAGLVEGRELAKAVAVYGLAAVLALGTAASIFFVLTAEDPRTLEPNIVYTSGYLMLILVGGVLTYDAMLRTEHLFEHLGDKLVVEGPDETAYPAYRRKVADQLSHRTTFPGGYEVPTYLLFAPLLVAQFAAVWALAGDGPQNLSFSVTFGVNVLLDLVLAVIYFQLFVLIKSFHDLVTGTVTLYRDEEGYHHEQSDAGDRTAEEVDLLSYRPFHPDGRGGFRDFGKFATRVNVLLILGGLYVTYRLYVQGARDLPAAEVALDTALSLDVFVWVVSYVGPVVVLIVVAFAWLYYSFWTLHVKMAHERERAYVQWTRRRRDDESDDLPRDTPLGAVEDAADWQERRAPAPVWPVDSRLLASLVSSSLAPLLLALPQFLL
;
A
#
# COMPACT_ATOMS: atom_id res chain seq x y z
N MET A 1 -78.10 32.43 10.22
CA MET A 1 -78.31 33.52 9.25
C MET A 1 -77.04 33.65 8.41
N PRO A 2 -77.19 33.83 7.10
CA PRO A 2 -76.24 33.37 6.08
C PRO A 2 -75.48 34.51 5.38
N GLY A 3 -74.57 34.12 4.49
CA GLY A 3 -73.80 34.99 3.60
C GLY A 3 -72.45 34.32 3.25
N THR A 4 -72.37 33.18 2.55
CA THR A 4 -72.53 32.94 1.09
C THR A 4 -71.75 33.90 0.17
N SER A 5 -70.66 33.40 -0.42
CA SER A 5 -70.38 33.30 -1.88
C SER A 5 -68.93 32.76 -2.01
N THR A 6 -68.59 31.51 -2.39
CA THR A 6 -68.86 30.72 -3.61
C THR A 6 -68.76 31.49 -4.91
N THR A 7 -67.74 31.16 -5.70
CA THR A 7 -67.81 30.53 -7.05
C THR A 7 -66.38 30.06 -7.40
N GLU A 8 -66.12 28.75 -7.60
CA GLU A 8 -66.43 27.92 -8.80
C GLU A 8 -65.55 28.34 -9.99
N ASP A 9 -64.84 27.48 -10.72
CA ASP A 9 -65.05 26.07 -11.15
C ASP A 9 -63.67 25.43 -11.44
N GLU A 10 -63.38 24.17 -11.08
CA GLU A 10 -63.87 22.87 -11.63
C GLU A 10 -63.27 22.45 -12.99
N GLY A 11 -62.86 21.18 -13.03
CA GLY A 11 -62.58 20.41 -14.25
C GLY A 11 -61.17 19.80 -14.29
N SER A 12 -60.87 18.67 -13.61
CA SER A 12 -61.18 17.28 -14.03
C SER A 12 -60.44 16.91 -15.32
N THR A 13 -59.72 15.80 -15.54
CA THR A 13 -59.46 14.51 -14.89
C THR A 13 -58.57 13.78 -15.92
N GLY A 14 -57.62 12.94 -15.51
CA GLY A 14 -56.96 12.06 -16.45
C GLY A 14 -55.84 11.25 -15.81
N ALA A 15 -56.16 10.00 -15.48
CA ALA A 15 -55.21 9.00 -15.01
C ALA A 15 -54.14 8.71 -16.05
N ASP A 16 -52.92 8.44 -15.62
CA ASP A 16 -52.26 7.17 -15.93
C ASP A 16 -51.09 6.93 -14.98
N GLY A 17 -51.07 5.73 -14.40
CA GLY A 17 -49.89 5.18 -13.74
C GLY A 17 -48.92 4.63 -14.78
N THR A 18 -47.63 4.69 -14.47
CA THR A 18 -46.50 3.83 -14.90
C THR A 18 -45.25 4.59 -14.45
N SER A 19 -44.58 4.15 -13.38
CA SER A 19 -43.38 3.29 -13.42
C SER A 19 -42.21 3.93 -14.19
N ASP A 20 -41.05 3.93 -13.51
CA ASP A 20 -39.70 4.14 -14.01
C ASP A 20 -39.15 5.58 -14.02
N ASP A 21 -38.99 6.15 -12.83
CA ASP A 21 -37.86 7.08 -12.59
C ASP A 21 -36.57 6.27 -12.45
N HIS A 22 -36.07 5.76 -13.58
CA HIS A 22 -34.66 5.44 -13.71
C HIS A 22 -33.90 6.77 -13.66
N GLU A 23 -33.25 7.05 -12.54
CA GLU A 23 -32.16 8.02 -12.47
C GLU A 23 -31.20 7.76 -13.64
N SER A 24 -31.17 8.68 -14.60
CA SER A 24 -30.27 8.56 -15.74
C SER A 24 -28.82 8.67 -15.22
N PRO A 25 -27.89 7.80 -15.66
CA PRO A 25 -26.49 7.81 -15.20
C PRO A 25 -25.71 9.11 -15.53
N ALA A 26 -26.32 10.04 -16.27
CA ALA A 26 -25.69 11.28 -16.71
C ALA A 26 -25.57 12.34 -15.60
N ASP A 27 -26.45 12.32 -14.58
CA ASP A 27 -26.48 13.37 -13.54
C ASP A 27 -25.54 13.15 -12.35
N VAL A 28 -24.76 12.06 -12.34
CA VAL A 28 -23.67 11.84 -11.35
C VAL A 28 -22.45 12.73 -11.66
N TRP A 29 -22.40 13.38 -12.83
CA TRP A 29 -21.25 14.15 -13.31
C TRP A 29 -21.46 15.67 -13.33
N ALA A 30 -22.66 16.16 -13.01
CA ALA A 30 -22.87 17.59 -12.81
C ALA A 30 -22.27 18.01 -11.45
N ARG A 31 -21.08 18.62 -11.48
CA ARG A 31 -20.44 19.27 -10.32
C ARG A 31 -21.29 20.45 -9.86
N GLY A 32 -22.22 20.22 -8.93
CA GLY A 32 -22.86 21.30 -8.20
C GLY A 32 -21.91 21.89 -7.15
N ASP A 33 -21.64 23.19 -7.24
CA ASP A 33 -20.97 24.00 -6.23
C ASP A 33 -21.61 23.79 -4.85
N ARG A 34 -21.02 22.91 -4.03
CA ARG A 34 -21.36 22.79 -2.61
C ARG A 34 -20.18 23.31 -1.77
N PRO A 35 -20.30 24.48 -1.13
CA PRO A 35 -19.19 25.19 -0.47
C PRO A 35 -18.76 24.58 0.89
N ASN A 36 -19.07 23.31 1.16
CA ASN A 36 -18.87 22.70 2.49
C ASN A 36 -18.40 21.24 2.44
N ARG A 37 -17.60 20.86 1.44
CA ARG A 37 -16.97 19.53 1.43
C ARG A 37 -15.73 19.55 2.34
N ASN A 38 -15.82 18.82 3.44
CA ASN A 38 -14.83 18.80 4.50
C ASN A 38 -13.60 17.98 4.05
N HIS A 39 -12.52 18.62 3.60
CA HIS A 39 -11.24 17.98 3.24
C HIS A 39 -10.60 17.11 4.35
N LYS A 40 -11.21 17.10 5.54
CA LYS A 40 -10.84 16.27 6.69
C LYS A 40 -11.35 14.81 6.61
N ALA A 41 -12.32 14.50 5.74
CA ALA A 41 -12.79 13.13 5.55
C ALA A 41 -11.70 12.23 4.92
N ASP A 42 -10.76 12.82 4.19
CA ASP A 42 -9.70 12.12 3.45
C ASP A 42 -8.43 11.84 4.31
N ALA A 43 -8.46 12.16 5.60
CA ALA A 43 -7.28 12.20 6.49
C ALA A 43 -7.28 11.12 7.60
N GLY A 44 -8.01 10.03 7.41
CA GLY A 44 -8.04 8.90 8.35
C GLY A 44 -6.73 8.11 8.38
N VAL A 45 -6.35 7.63 9.57
CA VAL A 45 -5.13 6.81 9.82
C VAL A 45 -5.18 5.45 9.11
N VAL A 46 -6.39 4.97 8.77
CA VAL A 46 -6.64 3.89 7.82
C VAL A 46 -7.90 4.26 7.04
N PRO A 47 -7.81 4.62 5.74
CA PRO A 47 -8.97 5.09 5.02
C PRO A 47 -9.72 3.86 4.46
N PHE A 48 -10.57 3.25 5.29
CA PHE A 48 -11.47 2.18 4.84
C PHE A 48 -12.56 2.68 3.89
N ASP A 49 -12.95 3.96 4.01
CA ASP A 49 -13.98 4.59 3.17
C ASP A 49 -13.48 4.98 1.77
N ASP A 50 -12.20 4.72 1.53
CA ASP A 50 -11.44 5.18 0.37
C ASP A 50 -11.01 3.89 -0.41
N LEU A 51 -12.00 3.06 -0.75
CA LEU A 51 -11.85 1.83 -1.56
C LEU A 51 -12.22 2.07 -3.04
N HIS A 52 -12.64 3.28 -3.40
CA HIS A 52 -12.89 3.68 -4.79
C HIS A 52 -11.90 4.77 -5.23
N PHE A 53 -10.74 4.39 -5.79
CA PHE A 53 -9.80 5.35 -6.43
C PHE A 53 -9.46 5.02 -7.87
N HIS A 54 -10.43 5.27 -8.73
CA HIS A 54 -10.18 5.92 -10.01
C HIS A 54 -10.81 7.31 -9.88
N ARG A 55 -10.08 8.43 -9.88
CA ARG A 55 -10.66 9.75 -10.28
C ARG A 55 -9.80 11.02 -10.26
N TYR A 56 -8.49 10.99 -9.99
CA TYR A 56 -7.77 12.27 -9.84
C TYR A 56 -6.51 12.48 -10.69
N CYS A 57 -6.25 11.67 -11.71
CA CYS A 57 -5.13 11.93 -12.63
C CYS A 57 -5.48 11.99 -14.12
N ASP A 58 -6.74 11.88 -14.50
CA ASP A 58 -7.12 12.07 -15.90
C ASP A 58 -7.49 13.52 -16.20
N LEU A 59 -7.02 14.52 -15.44
CA LEU A 59 -7.38 15.90 -15.69
C LEU A 59 -6.14 16.79 -15.69
N VAL A 60 -5.74 17.23 -16.88
CA VAL A 60 -4.67 18.20 -17.10
C VAL A 60 -5.27 19.60 -16.98
N PRO A 61 -4.80 20.43 -16.03
CA PRO A 61 -5.18 21.83 -16.01
C PRO A 61 -4.52 22.54 -17.20
N VAL A 62 -5.32 23.19 -18.04
CA VAL A 62 -4.88 23.95 -19.20
C VAL A 62 -5.45 25.37 -19.17
N ARG A 63 -4.66 26.30 -19.71
CA ARG A 63 -5.11 27.65 -20.03
C ARG A 63 -5.47 27.68 -21.52
N LEU A 64 -6.66 28.17 -21.82
CA LEU A 64 -7.09 28.44 -23.20
C LEU A 64 -6.68 29.88 -23.53
N THR A 65 -5.94 30.09 -24.63
CA THR A 65 -5.73 31.44 -25.17
C THR A 65 -7.03 32.00 -25.76
N GLU A 66 -7.13 33.33 -25.94
CA GLU A 66 -8.32 33.97 -26.52
C GLU A 66 -8.74 33.38 -27.88
N GLU A 67 -7.78 32.90 -28.68
CA GLU A 67 -8.02 32.25 -29.97
C GLU A 67 -8.69 30.87 -29.85
N ALA A 68 -8.45 30.14 -28.77
CA ALA A 68 -9.07 28.83 -28.51
C ALA A 68 -10.50 28.95 -27.93
N ARG A 69 -10.92 30.16 -27.54
CA ARG A 69 -12.21 30.41 -26.87
C ARG A 69 -13.39 30.51 -27.85
N THR A 70 -13.13 30.66 -29.15
CA THR A 70 -14.15 30.96 -30.17
C THR A 70 -14.71 29.75 -30.91
N ASP A 71 -14.16 28.54 -30.74
CA ASP A 71 -14.66 27.35 -31.45
C ASP A 71 -15.55 26.45 -30.56
N ASP A 72 -16.77 26.27 -31.04
CA ASP A 72 -17.92 25.63 -30.40
C ASP A 72 -17.66 24.20 -29.89
N ALA A 73 -18.51 23.79 -28.93
CA ALA A 73 -18.50 22.56 -28.12
C ALA A 73 -18.37 21.19 -28.85
N GLY A 74 -18.24 21.16 -30.18
CA GLY A 74 -17.95 19.96 -30.96
C GLY A 74 -16.45 19.65 -31.16
N PHE A 75 -15.55 20.56 -30.80
CA PHE A 75 -14.10 20.46 -31.05
C PHE A 75 -13.37 19.52 -30.06
N TRP A 76 -13.79 19.50 -28.80
CA TRP A 76 -13.06 18.84 -27.71
C TRP A 76 -13.13 17.31 -27.70
N GLY A 77 -14.06 16.70 -28.43
CA GLY A 77 -14.22 15.24 -28.49
C GLY A 77 -13.31 14.52 -29.50
N ARG A 78 -12.42 15.22 -30.23
CA ARG A 78 -11.70 14.67 -31.40
C ARG A 78 -10.21 14.99 -31.49
N LEU A 79 -9.58 15.50 -30.43
CA LEU A 79 -8.17 15.92 -30.48
C LEU A 79 -7.22 14.75 -30.21
N SER A 80 -6.54 14.27 -31.26
CA SER A 80 -5.37 13.37 -31.16
C SER A 80 -4.04 14.12 -30.96
N SER A 81 -4.08 15.45 -30.96
CA SER A 81 -2.95 16.38 -30.83
C SER A 81 -3.46 17.69 -30.21
N LEU A 82 -2.66 18.33 -29.37
CA LEU A 82 -3.02 19.63 -28.78
C LEU A 82 -3.12 20.72 -29.88
N PRO A 83 -4.15 21.57 -29.87
CA PRO A 83 -4.22 22.72 -30.77
C PRO A 83 -3.15 23.76 -30.41
N ASP A 84 -2.73 24.54 -31.41
CA ASP A 84 -2.00 25.79 -31.17
C ASP A 84 -2.89 26.71 -30.29
N GLY A 85 -2.34 27.24 -29.18
CA GLY A 85 -3.06 28.09 -28.23
C GLY A 85 -3.54 27.42 -26.93
N VAL A 86 -3.08 26.21 -26.61
CA VAL A 86 -3.30 25.57 -25.30
C VAL A 86 -2.01 25.55 -24.50
N GLU A 87 -1.98 26.26 -23.38
CA GLU A 87 -0.83 26.27 -22.46
C GLU A 87 -1.07 25.36 -21.26
N PHE A 88 -0.09 24.51 -20.93
CA PHE A 88 -0.16 23.63 -19.76
C PHE A 88 -0.01 24.45 -18.48
N PHE A 89 -0.89 24.20 -17.52
CA PHE A 89 -0.84 24.85 -16.22
C PHE A 89 0.12 24.09 -15.26
N PRO A 90 0.90 24.80 -14.42
CA PRO A 90 1.02 26.26 -14.39
C PRO A 90 1.91 26.78 -15.53
N THR A 91 1.52 27.91 -16.12
CA THR A 91 2.45 28.72 -16.92
C THR A 91 3.63 29.16 -16.04
N PRO A 92 4.80 29.43 -16.64
CA PRO A 92 5.98 29.95 -15.92
C PRO A 92 5.69 31.19 -15.04
N ASP A 93 4.64 31.95 -15.35
CA ASP A 93 4.35 33.26 -14.78
C ASP A 93 3.40 33.24 -13.56
N GLY A 94 2.85 32.06 -13.22
CA GLY A 94 1.87 31.93 -12.13
C GLY A 94 0.46 32.38 -12.51
N VAL A 95 -0.44 32.38 -11.51
CA VAL A 95 -1.85 32.76 -11.69
C VAL A 95 -1.93 34.28 -11.69
N ASP A 96 -2.11 34.88 -12.87
CA ASP A 96 -2.52 36.27 -12.95
C ASP A 96 -3.97 36.38 -12.47
N GLU A 97 -4.22 37.19 -11.44
CA GLU A 97 -5.49 37.25 -10.69
C GLU A 97 -6.71 37.66 -11.56
N ALA A 98 -6.45 38.11 -12.78
CA ALA A 98 -7.43 38.64 -13.73
C ALA A 98 -8.13 37.58 -14.61
N ASP A 99 -7.62 36.34 -14.73
CA ASP A 99 -8.10 35.39 -15.76
C ASP A 99 -8.58 34.06 -15.16
N ARG A 100 -9.86 34.04 -14.74
CA ARG A 100 -10.46 33.03 -13.84
C ARG A 100 -10.93 31.71 -14.45
N THR A 101 -10.38 31.24 -15.56
CA THR A 101 -10.85 29.97 -16.16
C THR A 101 -9.71 29.00 -16.43
N ILE A 102 -9.27 28.30 -15.39
CA ILE A 102 -8.49 27.07 -15.50
C ILE A 102 -9.45 25.97 -15.99
N HIS A 103 -9.21 25.44 -17.17
CA HIS A 103 -9.96 24.31 -17.72
C HIS A 103 -9.23 23.01 -17.39
N TYR A 104 -9.98 21.96 -17.10
CA TYR A 104 -9.41 20.63 -16.86
C TYR A 104 -9.73 19.75 -18.06
N LEU A 105 -8.73 19.44 -18.88
CA LEU A 105 -8.88 18.54 -20.02
C LEU A 105 -8.62 17.10 -19.58
N PRO A 106 -9.36 16.10 -20.11
CA PRO A 106 -9.00 14.70 -19.92
C PRO A 106 -7.53 14.48 -20.31
N SER A 107 -6.77 13.78 -19.46
CA SER A 107 -5.40 13.34 -19.80
C SER A 107 -5.42 12.60 -21.13
N ARG A 108 -4.31 12.67 -21.88
CA ARG A 108 -4.10 11.99 -23.16
C ARG A 108 -4.81 10.63 -23.13
N ASP A 109 -5.94 10.51 -23.83
CA ASP A 109 -6.41 9.21 -24.31
C ASP A 109 -5.36 8.77 -25.33
N ARG A 110 -4.28 8.18 -24.84
CA ARG A 110 -3.28 7.55 -25.69
C ARG A 110 -4.10 6.49 -26.42
N ARG A 111 -4.31 6.70 -27.72
CA ARG A 111 -4.75 5.63 -28.62
C ARG A 111 -3.76 4.51 -28.35
N GLU A 112 -4.17 3.51 -27.58
CA GLU A 112 -3.33 2.36 -27.32
C GLU A 112 -2.90 1.89 -28.71
N PRO A 113 -1.59 1.82 -29.01
CA PRO A 113 -1.18 1.12 -30.22
C PRO A 113 -1.87 -0.24 -30.19
N GLU A 114 -2.23 -0.79 -31.35
CA GLU A 114 -2.75 -2.16 -31.49
C GLU A 114 -1.64 -3.14 -31.09
N THR A 115 -1.26 -3.15 -29.83
CA THR A 115 -0.37 -4.10 -29.18
C THR A 115 -1.20 -5.35 -28.96
N THR A 116 -0.63 -6.49 -29.34
CA THR A 116 -1.26 -7.78 -29.09
C THR A 116 -1.48 -7.99 -27.58
N GLU A 117 -2.50 -8.78 -27.21
CA GLU A 117 -2.81 -9.07 -25.79
C GLU A 117 -1.61 -9.70 -25.07
N GLU A 118 -0.76 -10.44 -25.80
CA GLU A 118 0.53 -10.98 -25.34
C GLU A 118 1.56 -9.88 -25.04
N GLU A 119 1.67 -8.81 -25.82
CA GLU A 119 2.55 -7.67 -25.53
C GLU A 119 2.05 -6.87 -24.33
N ARG A 120 0.72 -6.74 -24.16
CA ARG A 120 0.13 -6.12 -22.96
C ARG A 120 0.37 -6.95 -21.70
N GLU A 121 0.29 -8.28 -21.80
CA GLU A 121 0.63 -9.18 -20.69
C GLU A 121 2.13 -9.20 -20.38
N ALA A 122 3.00 -9.07 -21.40
CA ALA A 122 4.44 -8.98 -21.23
C ALA A 122 4.88 -7.63 -20.62
N GLU A 123 4.12 -6.55 -20.82
CA GLU A 123 4.41 -5.25 -20.26
C GLU A 123 3.91 -5.06 -18.81
N ARG A 124 2.89 -5.80 -18.35
CA ARG A 124 2.44 -5.73 -16.94
C ARG A 124 3.60 -6.09 -16.01
N LEU A 125 3.73 -5.37 -14.89
CA LEU A 125 4.76 -5.72 -13.91
C LEU A 125 4.55 -7.19 -13.48
N PRO A 126 5.58 -8.05 -13.60
CA PRO A 126 5.45 -9.47 -13.38
C PRO A 126 5.49 -9.77 -11.87
N LEU A 127 4.47 -9.30 -11.15
CA LEU A 127 4.03 -9.95 -9.92
C LEU A 127 3.07 -11.07 -10.33
N THR A 128 3.50 -11.95 -11.24
CA THR A 128 2.70 -13.04 -11.79
C THR A 128 3.09 -14.38 -11.18
N GLY A 129 2.18 -15.36 -11.24
CA GLY A 129 2.43 -16.75 -10.83
C GLY A 129 1.87 -17.16 -9.47
N LEU A 130 2.44 -18.23 -8.91
CA LEU A 130 1.94 -18.93 -7.71
C LEU A 130 1.80 -18.02 -6.48
N VAL A 131 2.67 -17.00 -6.35
CA VAL A 131 2.67 -16.06 -5.22
C VAL A 131 1.44 -15.16 -5.26
N ARG A 132 1.09 -14.62 -6.44
CA ARG A 132 -0.12 -13.81 -6.65
C ARG A 132 -1.37 -14.62 -6.32
N THR A 133 -1.42 -15.87 -6.77
CA THR A 133 -2.52 -16.79 -6.44
C THR A 133 -2.59 -17.08 -4.94
N ALA A 134 -1.45 -17.35 -4.29
CA ALA A 134 -1.39 -17.59 -2.85
C ALA A 134 -1.89 -16.38 -2.06
N LEU A 135 -1.49 -15.17 -2.46
CA LEU A 135 -1.92 -13.92 -1.85
C LEU A 135 -3.41 -13.63 -2.09
N GLN A 136 -3.91 -13.83 -3.31
CA GLN A 136 -5.32 -13.65 -3.66
C GLN A 136 -6.24 -14.56 -2.84
N TYR A 137 -5.82 -15.80 -2.60
CA TYR A 137 -6.56 -16.79 -1.83
C TYR A 137 -6.09 -16.93 -0.38
N THR A 138 -5.41 -15.90 0.17
CA THR A 138 -4.93 -15.91 1.57
C THR A 138 -6.02 -16.35 2.56
N PRO A 139 -7.27 -15.83 2.53
CA PRO A 139 -8.28 -16.24 3.51
C PRO A 139 -8.63 -17.72 3.43
N LEU A 140 -8.68 -18.28 2.21
CA LEU A 140 -8.93 -19.70 2.01
C LEU A 140 -7.75 -20.54 2.50
N MET A 141 -6.53 -20.15 2.16
CA MET A 141 -5.31 -20.81 2.61
C MET A 141 -5.23 -20.84 4.14
N VAL A 142 -5.44 -19.70 4.80
CA VAL A 142 -5.45 -19.61 6.27
C VAL A 142 -6.57 -20.44 6.87
N THR A 143 -7.76 -20.48 6.26
CA THR A 143 -8.86 -21.34 6.71
C THR A 143 -8.45 -22.82 6.66
N CYS A 144 -7.88 -23.28 5.54
CA CYS A 144 -7.43 -24.66 5.38
C CYS A 144 -6.32 -25.01 6.39
N ILE A 145 -5.38 -24.10 6.61
CA ILE A 145 -4.29 -24.30 7.59
C ILE A 145 -4.85 -24.31 9.02
N ALA A 146 -5.74 -23.38 9.37
CA ALA A 146 -6.38 -23.34 10.69
C ALA A 146 -7.16 -24.64 10.96
N LEU A 147 -7.93 -25.12 9.98
CA LEU A 147 -8.64 -26.40 10.08
C LEU A 147 -7.67 -27.58 10.22
N LEU A 148 -6.59 -27.60 9.44
CA LEU A 148 -5.56 -28.63 9.54
C LEU A 148 -4.93 -28.65 10.94
N PHE A 149 -4.60 -27.48 11.47
CA PHE A 149 -4.03 -27.29 12.80
C PHE A 149 -4.98 -27.74 13.91
N VAL A 150 -6.26 -27.37 13.83
CA VAL A 150 -7.27 -27.82 14.81
C VAL A 150 -7.46 -29.33 14.74
N VAL A 151 -7.69 -29.89 13.56
CA VAL A 151 -7.91 -31.34 13.39
C VAL A 151 -6.69 -32.14 13.84
N SER A 152 -5.50 -31.70 13.48
CA SER A 152 -4.27 -32.40 13.85
C SER A 152 -3.97 -32.32 15.35
N ALA A 153 -4.27 -31.19 16.01
CA ALA A 153 -4.17 -31.06 17.46
C ALA A 153 -5.15 -31.97 18.22
N GLU A 154 -6.37 -32.18 17.70
CA GLU A 154 -7.33 -33.10 18.34
C GLU A 154 -6.97 -34.59 18.17
N LEU A 155 -6.20 -34.92 17.13
CA LEU A 155 -5.81 -36.31 16.82
C LEU A 155 -4.49 -36.73 17.49
N VAL A 156 -3.65 -35.78 17.88
CA VAL A 156 -2.28 -36.04 18.34
C VAL A 156 -2.19 -35.84 19.86
N PRO A 157 -1.80 -36.86 20.64
CA PRO A 157 -1.85 -36.83 22.10
C PRO A 157 -0.79 -35.93 22.76
N HIS A 158 0.02 -35.20 21.99
CA HIS A 158 1.12 -34.36 22.50
C HIS A 158 0.86 -32.86 22.33
N VAL A 159 -0.28 -32.48 21.76
CA VAL A 159 -0.71 -31.09 21.61
C VAL A 159 -2.15 -31.00 22.09
N GLN A 160 -2.45 -30.06 22.98
CA GLN A 160 -3.81 -29.83 23.41
C GLN A 160 -4.63 -29.17 22.28
N GLY A 161 -5.78 -29.77 21.98
CA GLY A 161 -6.78 -29.22 21.08
C GLY A 161 -7.64 -28.12 21.71
N LEU A 162 -8.62 -27.64 20.94
CA LEU A 162 -9.64 -26.69 21.42
C LEU A 162 -10.64 -27.36 22.36
N SER A 163 -10.77 -28.69 22.29
CA SER A 163 -11.63 -29.50 23.15
C SER A 163 -11.36 -29.32 24.65
N VAL A 164 -10.10 -29.07 25.02
CA VAL A 164 -9.70 -28.80 26.41
C VAL A 164 -10.45 -27.59 26.97
N TYR A 165 -10.55 -26.50 26.19
CA TYR A 165 -11.23 -25.29 26.61
C TYR A 165 -12.76 -25.45 26.58
N LEU A 166 -13.30 -26.22 25.63
CA LEU A 166 -14.74 -26.52 25.56
C LEU A 166 -15.23 -27.20 26.84
N SER A 167 -14.42 -28.07 27.45
CA SER A 167 -14.76 -28.75 28.71
C SER A 167 -14.82 -27.81 29.91
N SER A 168 -14.13 -26.67 29.84
CA SER A 168 -14.06 -25.65 30.89
C SER A 168 -15.15 -24.57 30.78
N LEU A 169 -15.89 -24.53 29.67
CA LEU A 169 -16.92 -23.52 29.46
C LEU A 169 -18.15 -23.78 30.35
N PRO A 170 -18.66 -22.75 31.07
CA PRO A 170 -19.93 -22.84 31.76
C PRO A 170 -21.04 -23.32 30.83
N LEU A 171 -21.82 -24.33 31.25
CA LEU A 171 -22.91 -24.90 30.44
C LEU A 171 -23.94 -23.85 29.99
N VAL A 172 -24.04 -22.72 30.70
CA VAL A 172 -24.92 -21.58 30.37
C VAL A 172 -24.46 -20.80 29.13
N LEU A 173 -23.16 -20.78 28.81
CA LEU A 173 -22.64 -20.06 27.64
C LEU A 173 -22.94 -20.75 26.32
N VAL A 174 -23.10 -22.09 26.32
CA VAL A 174 -23.43 -22.86 25.12
C VAL A 174 -24.79 -22.47 24.52
N PRO A 175 -25.92 -22.48 25.27
CA PRO A 175 -27.21 -22.04 24.74
C PRO A 175 -27.25 -20.53 24.46
N ALA A 176 -26.53 -19.71 25.23
CA ALA A 176 -26.42 -18.28 24.96
C ALA A 176 -25.72 -17.99 23.62
N GLY A 177 -24.60 -18.69 23.36
CA GLY A 177 -23.88 -18.62 22.08
C GLY A 177 -24.72 -19.12 20.91
N ALA A 178 -25.41 -20.26 21.09
CA ALA A 178 -26.31 -20.79 20.07
C ALA A 178 -27.48 -19.85 19.78
N GLY A 179 -28.11 -19.28 20.82
CA GLY A 179 -29.19 -18.30 20.68
C GLY A 179 -28.72 -17.02 19.98
N GLY A 180 -27.52 -16.54 20.32
CA GLY A 180 -26.89 -15.41 19.63
C GLY A 180 -26.65 -15.71 18.16
N ALA A 181 -26.08 -16.87 17.82
CA ALA A 181 -25.84 -17.29 16.44
C ALA A 181 -27.13 -17.38 15.61
N VAL A 182 -28.22 -17.91 16.19
CA VAL A 182 -29.54 -17.95 15.54
C VAL A 182 -30.08 -16.54 15.30
N LEU A 183 -29.98 -15.65 16.29
CA LEU A 183 -30.48 -14.27 16.18
C LEU A 183 -29.70 -13.48 15.12
N TRP A 184 -28.37 -13.62 15.08
CA TRP A 184 -27.53 -13.03 14.04
C TRP A 184 -27.79 -13.64 12.67
N GLY A 185 -28.01 -14.95 12.58
CA GLY A 185 -28.39 -15.63 11.33
C GLY A 185 -29.74 -15.14 10.79
N LEU A 186 -30.72 -14.90 11.68
CA LEU A 186 -32.02 -14.34 11.31
C LEU A 186 -31.90 -12.89 10.87
N LEU A 187 -31.07 -12.09 11.54
CA LEU A 187 -30.78 -10.72 11.12
C LEU A 187 -30.11 -10.70 9.72
N ALA A 188 -29.12 -11.56 9.50
CA ALA A 188 -28.45 -11.70 8.20
C ALA A 188 -29.44 -12.11 7.10
N TYR A 189 -30.35 -13.05 7.39
CA TYR A 189 -31.41 -13.45 6.48
C TYR A 189 -32.35 -12.29 6.12
N LEU A 190 -32.74 -11.47 7.11
CA LEU A 190 -33.57 -10.28 6.86
C LEU A 190 -32.84 -9.22 6.03
N VAL A 191 -31.54 -8.99 6.27
CA VAL A 191 -30.73 -8.03 5.50
C VAL A 191 -30.63 -8.44 4.03
N VAL A 192 -30.35 -9.73 3.76
CA VAL A 192 -30.31 -10.27 2.39
C VAL A 192 -31.70 -10.24 1.77
N GLY A 193 -32.74 -10.63 2.51
CA GLY A 193 -34.13 -10.61 2.05
C GLY A 193 -34.66 -9.22 1.74
N ALA A 194 -34.16 -8.19 2.42
CA ALA A 194 -34.47 -6.79 2.16
C ALA A 194 -33.70 -6.19 0.96
N GLY A 195 -32.81 -6.95 0.33
CA GLY A 195 -32.01 -6.48 -0.82
C GLY A 195 -30.93 -5.46 -0.46
N LEU A 196 -30.56 -5.33 0.83
CA LEU A 196 -29.52 -4.40 1.26
C LEU A 196 -28.11 -4.85 0.83
N VAL A 197 -27.88 -6.17 0.75
CA VAL A 197 -26.60 -6.78 0.38
C VAL A 197 -26.85 -8.09 -0.37
N GLU A 198 -26.02 -8.40 -1.36
CA GLU A 198 -26.07 -9.71 -2.02
C GLU A 198 -25.63 -10.82 -1.05
N GLY A 199 -26.40 -11.93 -1.00
CA GLY A 199 -26.08 -13.05 -0.11
C GLY A 199 -24.68 -13.65 -0.31
N ARG A 200 -24.15 -13.59 -1.54
CA ARG A 200 -22.79 -14.04 -1.85
C ARG A 200 -21.72 -13.12 -1.26
N GLU A 201 -21.93 -11.81 -1.29
CA GLU A 201 -21.03 -10.82 -0.70
C GLU A 201 -21.04 -10.94 0.82
N LEU A 202 -22.24 -11.07 1.42
CA LEU A 202 -22.37 -11.28 2.84
C LEU A 202 -21.66 -12.57 3.29
N ALA A 203 -21.83 -13.69 2.57
CA ALA A 203 -21.15 -14.94 2.90
C ALA A 203 -19.62 -14.81 2.85
N LYS A 204 -19.07 -14.12 1.84
CA LYS A 204 -17.63 -13.84 1.75
C LYS A 204 -17.15 -12.96 2.91
N ALA A 205 -17.89 -11.89 3.21
CA ALA A 205 -17.55 -10.99 4.31
C ALA A 205 -17.59 -11.72 5.66
N VAL A 206 -18.64 -12.49 5.94
CA VAL A 206 -18.76 -13.30 7.16
C VAL A 206 -17.63 -14.32 7.24
N ALA A 207 -17.25 -14.98 6.15
CA ALA A 207 -16.14 -15.93 6.15
C ALA A 207 -14.80 -15.25 6.50
N VAL A 208 -14.47 -14.13 5.86
CA VAL A 208 -13.18 -13.44 6.06
C VAL A 208 -13.13 -12.75 7.43
N TYR A 209 -14.13 -11.93 7.76
CA TYR A 209 -14.16 -11.20 9.02
C TYR A 209 -14.44 -12.12 10.22
N GLY A 210 -15.22 -13.18 10.02
CA GLY A 210 -15.42 -14.22 11.03
C GLY A 210 -14.12 -14.96 11.34
N LEU A 211 -13.35 -15.36 10.31
CA LEU A 211 -12.03 -15.95 10.48
C LEU A 211 -11.09 -14.98 11.22
N ALA A 212 -11.03 -13.72 10.81
CA ALA A 212 -10.22 -12.71 11.48
C ALA A 212 -10.61 -12.53 12.94
N ALA A 213 -11.91 -12.52 13.26
CA ALA A 213 -12.41 -12.40 14.63
C ALA A 213 -12.05 -13.62 15.49
N VAL A 214 -12.16 -14.85 14.95
CA VAL A 214 -11.77 -16.08 15.65
C VAL A 214 -10.27 -16.10 15.93
N LEU A 215 -9.43 -15.72 14.95
CA LEU A 215 -7.99 -15.65 15.13
C LEU A 215 -7.58 -14.54 16.11
N ALA A 216 -8.27 -13.39 16.08
CA ALA A 216 -8.06 -12.31 17.04
C ALA A 216 -8.43 -12.75 18.47
N LEU A 217 -9.54 -13.47 18.64
CA LEU A 217 -9.94 -14.03 19.93
C LEU A 217 -8.91 -15.04 20.43
N GLY A 218 -8.43 -15.94 19.56
CA GLY A 218 -7.34 -16.87 19.89
C GLY A 218 -6.06 -16.14 20.30
N THR A 219 -5.72 -15.06 19.60
CA THR A 219 -4.53 -14.25 19.90
C THR A 219 -4.67 -13.59 21.27
N ALA A 220 -5.81 -12.98 21.56
CA ALA A 220 -6.11 -12.39 22.85
C ALA A 220 -6.09 -13.44 23.99
N ALA A 221 -6.67 -14.62 23.76
CA ALA A 221 -6.63 -15.72 24.71
C ALA A 221 -5.20 -16.20 24.97
N SER A 222 -4.37 -16.33 23.94
CA SER A 222 -2.96 -16.72 24.09
C SER A 222 -2.15 -15.71 24.91
N ILE A 223 -2.37 -14.41 24.69
CA ILE A 223 -1.77 -13.33 25.50
C ILE A 223 -2.25 -13.44 26.94
N PHE A 224 -3.56 -13.59 27.15
CA PHE A 224 -4.16 -13.71 28.48
C PHE A 224 -3.55 -14.88 29.26
N PHE A 225 -3.51 -16.08 28.67
CA PHE A 225 -2.97 -17.27 29.35
C PHE A 225 -1.51 -17.10 29.75
N VAL A 226 -0.67 -16.52 28.89
CA VAL A 226 0.73 -16.25 29.23
C VAL A 226 0.87 -15.20 30.33
N LEU A 227 0.09 -14.12 30.29
CA LEU A 227 0.16 -13.05 31.29
C LEU A 227 -0.40 -13.46 32.67
N THR A 228 -1.34 -14.41 32.72
CA THR A 228 -1.95 -14.86 33.98
C THR A 228 -1.29 -16.09 34.59
N ALA A 229 -0.39 -16.77 33.87
CA ALA A 229 0.31 -17.93 34.38
C ALA A 229 1.37 -17.54 35.43
N GLU A 230 1.51 -18.32 36.49
CA GLU A 230 2.59 -18.14 37.47
C GLU A 230 3.97 -18.38 36.84
N ASP A 231 4.07 -19.37 35.94
CA ASP A 231 5.24 -19.60 35.08
C ASP A 231 4.77 -19.94 33.65
N PRO A 232 4.98 -19.07 32.66
CA PRO A 232 4.63 -19.31 31.26
C PRO A 232 5.20 -20.60 30.67
N ARG A 233 6.34 -21.09 31.17
CA ARG A 233 7.02 -22.29 30.65
C ARG A 233 6.29 -23.59 30.99
N THR A 234 5.41 -23.55 31.98
CA THR A 234 4.61 -24.71 32.40
C THR A 234 3.34 -24.90 31.57
N LEU A 235 3.03 -23.94 30.68
CA LEU A 235 1.85 -24.01 29.83
C LEU A 235 2.01 -25.09 28.76
N GLU A 236 1.12 -26.08 28.79
CA GLU A 236 1.12 -27.17 27.81
C GLU A 236 1.03 -26.64 26.36
N PRO A 237 1.66 -27.33 25.38
CA PRO A 237 1.55 -27.00 23.98
C PRO A 237 0.09 -27.01 23.52
N ASN A 238 -0.40 -25.87 23.03
CA ASN A 238 -1.76 -25.72 22.52
C ASN A 238 -1.79 -24.97 21.19
N ILE A 239 -2.73 -25.31 20.31
CA ILE A 239 -2.88 -24.65 19.01
C ILE A 239 -3.33 -23.18 19.11
N VAL A 240 -3.91 -22.76 20.24
CA VAL A 240 -4.27 -21.35 20.48
C VAL A 240 -3.06 -20.42 20.35
N TYR A 241 -1.84 -20.88 20.66
CA TYR A 241 -0.61 -20.08 20.51
C TYR A 241 -0.14 -19.88 19.06
N THR A 242 -0.74 -20.56 18.07
CA THR A 242 -0.48 -20.33 16.64
C THR A 242 -1.43 -19.29 16.03
N SER A 243 -2.48 -18.89 16.75
CA SER A 243 -3.50 -17.95 16.27
C SER A 243 -2.94 -16.59 15.85
N GLY A 244 -2.02 -16.02 16.64
CA GLY A 244 -1.37 -14.74 16.31
C GLY A 244 -0.56 -14.79 15.01
N TYR A 245 0.03 -15.93 14.70
CA TYR A 245 0.73 -16.14 13.43
C TYR A 245 -0.23 -16.23 12.24
N LEU A 246 -1.29 -17.03 12.37
CA LEU A 246 -2.32 -17.12 11.33
C LEU A 246 -3.04 -15.78 11.12
N MET A 247 -3.22 -15.00 12.19
CA MET A 247 -3.76 -13.64 12.11
C MET A 247 -2.83 -12.72 11.33
N LEU A 248 -1.52 -12.77 11.59
CA LEU A 248 -0.52 -12.03 10.80
C LEU A 248 -0.62 -12.41 9.33
N ILE A 249 -0.67 -13.71 9.00
CA ILE A 249 -0.74 -14.16 7.60
C ILE A 249 -2.04 -13.70 6.95
N LEU A 250 -3.17 -13.80 7.64
CA LEU A 250 -4.46 -13.39 7.10
C LEU A 250 -4.48 -11.89 6.79
N VAL A 251 -4.20 -11.07 7.78
CA VAL A 251 -4.27 -9.60 7.64
C VAL A 251 -3.12 -9.12 6.76
N GLY A 252 -1.90 -9.62 6.99
CA GLY A 252 -0.71 -9.26 6.24
C GLY A 252 -0.78 -9.70 4.78
N GLY A 253 -1.30 -10.90 4.50
CA GLY A 253 -1.46 -11.39 3.13
C GLY A 253 -2.51 -10.60 2.34
N VAL A 254 -3.65 -10.28 2.95
CA VAL A 254 -4.68 -9.42 2.32
C VAL A 254 -4.13 -8.02 2.05
N LEU A 255 -3.45 -7.41 3.03
CA LEU A 255 -2.84 -6.09 2.86
C LEU A 255 -1.69 -6.10 1.84
N THR A 256 -0.90 -7.18 1.79
CA THR A 256 0.17 -7.33 0.80
C THR A 256 -0.39 -7.49 -0.60
N TYR A 257 -1.47 -8.25 -0.77
CA TYR A 257 -2.16 -8.39 -2.05
C TYR A 257 -2.72 -7.05 -2.54
N ASP A 258 -3.40 -6.29 -1.68
CA ASP A 258 -3.88 -4.94 -2.01
C ASP A 258 -2.73 -4.00 -2.35
N ALA A 259 -1.65 -4.00 -1.54
CA ALA A 259 -0.46 -3.19 -1.79
C ALA A 259 0.20 -3.54 -3.13
N MET A 260 0.27 -4.83 -3.48
CA MET A 260 0.79 -5.34 -4.73
C MET A 260 0.00 -4.79 -5.93
N LEU A 261 -1.33 -4.99 -5.95
CA LEU A 261 -2.19 -4.51 -7.04
C LEU A 261 -2.10 -3.00 -7.23
N ARG A 262 -2.06 -2.24 -6.13
CA ARG A 262 -1.97 -0.79 -6.21
C ARG A 262 -0.59 -0.30 -6.65
N THR A 263 0.45 -1.07 -6.37
CA THR A 263 1.81 -0.74 -6.83
C THR A 263 1.96 -1.05 -8.31
N GLU A 264 1.44 -2.17 -8.77
CA GLU A 264 1.29 -2.51 -10.20
C GLU A 264 0.58 -1.35 -10.93
N HIS A 265 -0.60 -0.95 -10.44
CA HIS A 265 -1.34 0.18 -10.99
C HIS A 265 -0.56 1.51 -10.96
N LEU A 266 0.16 1.79 -9.86
CA LEU A 266 0.99 2.99 -9.73
C LEU A 266 2.05 3.04 -10.84
N PHE A 267 2.83 1.98 -11.03
CA PHE A 267 3.88 1.94 -12.05
C PHE A 267 3.33 1.84 -13.48
N GLU A 268 2.14 1.28 -13.67
CA GLU A 268 1.50 1.27 -14.99
C GLU A 268 1.11 2.68 -15.46
N HIS A 269 0.54 3.50 -14.57
CA HIS A 269 -0.05 4.80 -14.92
C HIS A 269 0.84 5.98 -14.56
N LEU A 270 2.03 5.76 -13.99
CA LEU A 270 2.91 6.85 -13.60
C LEU A 270 3.43 7.62 -14.81
N GLY A 271 3.67 6.94 -15.94
CA GLY A 271 4.09 7.58 -17.19
C GLY A 271 3.06 8.56 -17.76
N ASP A 272 1.79 8.40 -17.41
CA ASP A 272 0.70 9.28 -17.86
C ASP A 272 0.50 10.49 -16.93
N LYS A 273 1.25 10.55 -15.82
CA LYS A 273 1.17 11.66 -14.84
C LYS A 273 2.16 12.76 -15.20
N LEU A 274 1.75 14.00 -14.90
CA LEU A 274 2.54 15.23 -15.07
C LEU A 274 3.87 15.28 -14.27
N VAL A 275 4.16 14.24 -13.50
CA VAL A 275 5.35 14.11 -12.65
C VAL A 275 6.50 13.47 -13.43
N VAL A 276 6.19 12.69 -14.47
CA VAL A 276 7.23 12.06 -15.29
C VAL A 276 7.69 13.05 -16.36
N GLU A 277 8.88 13.61 -16.14
CA GLU A 277 9.58 14.47 -17.10
C GLU A 277 10.86 13.77 -17.51
N GLY A 278 10.70 12.69 -18.28
CA GLY A 278 11.84 12.10 -18.97
C GLY A 278 12.34 13.05 -20.08
N PRO A 279 13.64 13.03 -20.41
CA PRO A 279 14.16 13.72 -21.60
C PRO A 279 13.54 13.21 -22.90
N ASP A 280 12.91 12.04 -22.88
CA ASP A 280 12.21 11.41 -24.01
C ASP A 280 11.02 10.54 -23.53
N GLU A 281 10.00 10.36 -24.38
CA GLU A 281 8.80 9.55 -24.08
C GLU A 281 9.14 8.05 -23.90
N THR A 282 10.29 7.60 -24.39
CA THR A 282 10.77 6.20 -24.31
C THR A 282 11.42 5.85 -22.96
N ALA A 283 11.83 6.85 -22.17
CA ALA A 283 12.62 6.64 -20.95
C ALA A 283 11.85 5.92 -19.83
N TYR A 284 10.60 6.29 -19.60
CA TYR A 284 9.77 5.65 -18.57
C TYR A 284 9.37 4.21 -18.94
N PRO A 285 8.91 3.90 -20.17
CA PRO A 285 8.73 2.52 -20.62
C PRO A 285 9.98 1.65 -20.47
N ALA A 286 11.17 2.20 -20.79
CA ALA A 286 12.44 1.48 -20.62
C ALA A 286 12.71 1.16 -19.14
N TYR A 287 12.49 2.12 -18.24
CA TYR A 287 12.58 1.88 -16.80
C TYR A 287 11.59 0.81 -16.32
N ARG A 288 10.33 0.84 -16.78
CA ARG A 288 9.33 -0.17 -16.42
C ARG A 288 9.78 -1.58 -16.81
N ARG A 289 10.33 -1.75 -18.02
CA ARG A 289 10.89 -3.04 -18.47
C ARG A 289 12.06 -3.47 -17.59
N LYS A 290 12.99 -2.56 -17.26
CA LYS A 290 14.08 -2.81 -16.31
C LYS A 290 13.58 -3.39 -14.98
N VAL A 291 12.50 -2.83 -14.42
CA VAL A 291 11.92 -3.32 -13.16
C VAL A 291 11.29 -4.70 -13.35
N ALA A 292 10.57 -4.92 -14.46
CA ALA A 292 9.99 -6.21 -14.79
C ALA A 292 11.06 -7.32 -14.94
N ASP A 293 12.18 -7.02 -15.60
CA ASP A 293 13.28 -7.97 -15.78
C ASP A 293 14.03 -8.24 -14.48
N GLN A 294 14.17 -7.24 -13.60
CA GLN A 294 14.73 -7.44 -12.26
C GLN A 294 13.84 -8.33 -11.39
N LEU A 295 12.52 -8.19 -11.47
CA LEU A 295 11.56 -9.01 -10.71
C LEU A 295 11.48 -10.45 -11.24
N SER A 296 11.61 -10.62 -12.55
CA SER A 296 11.57 -11.92 -13.22
C SER A 296 12.95 -12.55 -13.41
N HIS A 297 14.01 -11.93 -12.88
CA HIS A 297 15.40 -12.30 -13.13
C HIS A 297 15.67 -13.79 -12.88
N ARG A 298 16.27 -14.44 -13.87
CA ARG A 298 16.64 -15.87 -13.85
C ARG A 298 18.14 -16.03 -13.67
N THR A 299 18.52 -16.89 -12.74
CA THR A 299 19.91 -17.29 -12.56
C THR A 299 20.20 -18.48 -13.49
N THR A 300 21.24 -18.35 -14.30
CA THR A 300 21.74 -19.40 -15.20
C THR A 300 22.70 -20.32 -14.45
N PHE A 301 22.45 -21.63 -14.53
CA PHE A 301 23.34 -22.65 -13.97
C PHE A 301 24.27 -23.25 -15.03
N PRO A 302 25.41 -23.84 -14.61
CA PRO A 302 26.24 -24.67 -15.48
C PRO A 302 25.38 -25.78 -16.10
N GLY A 303 25.17 -25.72 -17.42
CA GLY A 303 24.27 -26.64 -18.16
C GLY A 303 23.09 -25.97 -18.87
N GLY A 304 22.96 -24.64 -18.80
CA GLY A 304 21.94 -23.89 -19.56
C GLY A 304 20.54 -23.92 -18.94
N TYR A 305 20.41 -24.41 -17.70
CA TYR A 305 19.16 -24.35 -16.96
C TYR A 305 18.99 -22.98 -16.31
N GLU A 306 17.82 -22.38 -16.53
CA GLU A 306 17.47 -21.08 -15.97
C GLU A 306 16.39 -21.25 -14.90
N VAL A 307 16.71 -20.86 -13.68
CA VAL A 307 15.77 -20.89 -12.56
C VAL A 307 15.52 -19.45 -12.09
N PRO A 308 14.25 -19.05 -11.88
CA PRO A 308 13.95 -17.75 -11.29
C PRO A 308 14.69 -17.57 -9.96
N THR A 309 15.38 -16.44 -9.82
CA THR A 309 16.29 -16.19 -8.69
C THR A 309 15.55 -16.23 -7.35
N TYR A 310 14.30 -15.74 -7.32
CA TYR A 310 13.47 -15.80 -6.12
C TYR A 310 13.16 -17.23 -5.64
N LEU A 311 13.08 -18.20 -6.56
CA LEU A 311 12.88 -19.63 -6.21
C LEU A 311 14.15 -20.30 -5.67
N LEU A 312 15.32 -19.71 -5.89
CA LEU A 312 16.58 -20.16 -5.29
C LEU A 312 16.79 -19.49 -3.93
N PHE A 313 16.49 -18.19 -3.86
CA PHE A 313 16.63 -17.39 -2.66
C PHE A 313 15.77 -17.91 -1.50
N ALA A 314 14.49 -18.19 -1.75
CA ALA A 314 13.57 -18.60 -0.70
C ALA A 314 13.99 -19.90 0.02
N PRO A 315 14.28 -21.03 -0.67
CA PRO A 315 14.77 -22.23 -0.01
C PRO A 315 16.10 -22.04 0.70
N LEU A 316 17.05 -21.28 0.12
CA LEU A 316 18.34 -21.03 0.76
C LEU A 316 18.19 -20.23 2.06
N LEU A 317 17.30 -19.25 2.08
CA LEU A 317 17.00 -18.46 3.27
C LEU A 317 16.28 -19.32 4.32
N VAL A 318 15.19 -20.00 3.94
CA VAL A 318 14.34 -20.75 4.86
C VAL A 318 15.04 -22.00 5.40
N ALA A 319 15.86 -22.68 4.60
CA ALA A 319 16.56 -23.89 5.05
C ALA A 319 17.49 -23.65 6.25
N GLN A 320 18.07 -22.46 6.37
CA GLN A 320 18.92 -22.10 7.51
C GLN A 320 18.09 -22.06 8.80
N PHE A 321 16.92 -21.43 8.77
CA PHE A 321 16.02 -21.36 9.91
C PHE A 321 15.37 -22.72 10.21
N ALA A 322 14.93 -23.43 9.17
CA ALA A 322 14.36 -24.77 9.30
C ALA A 322 15.37 -25.76 9.93
N ALA A 323 16.66 -25.66 9.57
CA ALA A 323 17.71 -26.47 10.18
C ALA A 323 17.92 -26.13 11.66
N VAL A 324 17.92 -24.84 12.02
CA VAL A 324 18.01 -24.40 13.42
C VAL A 324 16.83 -24.93 14.24
N TRP A 325 15.61 -24.82 13.73
CA TRP A 325 14.42 -25.32 14.42
C TRP A 325 14.38 -26.85 14.53
N ALA A 326 14.82 -27.55 13.48
CA ALA A 326 14.91 -29.01 13.50
C ALA A 326 15.94 -29.53 14.53
N LEU A 327 17.02 -28.78 14.77
CA LEU A 327 18.05 -29.14 15.74
C LEU A 327 17.68 -28.79 17.19
N ALA A 328 16.92 -27.71 17.39
CA ALA A 328 16.58 -27.22 18.72
C ALA A 328 15.36 -27.90 19.36
N GLY A 329 14.54 -28.61 18.58
CA GLY A 329 13.38 -29.36 19.08
C GLY A 329 12.17 -28.48 19.42
N ASP A 330 12.38 -27.40 20.17
CA ASP A 330 11.33 -26.45 20.58
C ASP A 330 11.55 -25.10 19.89
N GLY A 331 10.84 -24.92 18.77
CA GLY A 331 10.78 -23.64 18.05
C GLY A 331 9.42 -22.95 18.22
N PRO A 332 9.30 -21.69 17.80
CA PRO A 332 8.07 -20.89 17.89
C PRO A 332 6.85 -21.62 17.36
N GLN A 333 5.65 -21.29 17.86
CA GLN A 333 4.38 -21.87 17.38
C GLN A 333 4.25 -23.41 17.59
N ASN A 334 4.99 -24.01 18.53
CA ASN A 334 5.04 -25.46 18.73
C ASN A 334 5.61 -26.21 17.51
N LEU A 335 6.74 -25.74 16.96
CA LEU A 335 7.43 -26.38 15.83
C LEU A 335 7.93 -27.81 16.11
N SER A 336 7.93 -28.25 17.36
CA SER A 336 8.12 -29.66 17.73
C SER A 336 7.07 -30.59 17.10
N PHE A 337 5.91 -30.03 16.73
CA PHE A 337 4.88 -30.75 16.00
C PHE A 337 5.13 -30.73 14.48
N SER A 338 5.29 -31.92 13.89
CA SER A 338 5.72 -32.09 12.48
C SER A 338 4.80 -31.41 11.45
N VAL A 339 3.49 -31.38 11.71
CA VAL A 339 2.53 -30.70 10.82
C VAL A 339 2.74 -29.19 10.87
N THR A 340 2.89 -28.62 12.07
CA THR A 340 3.16 -27.19 12.24
C THR A 340 4.51 -26.82 11.66
N PHE A 341 5.54 -27.65 11.82
CA PHE A 341 6.83 -27.50 11.17
C PHE A 341 6.72 -27.44 9.65
N GLY A 342 6.09 -28.43 9.02
CA GLY A 342 5.97 -28.47 7.56
C GLY A 342 5.19 -27.29 7.00
N VAL A 343 4.09 -26.90 7.66
CA VAL A 343 3.28 -25.75 7.25
C VAL A 343 4.04 -24.44 7.44
N ASN A 344 4.77 -24.27 8.53
CA ASN A 344 5.58 -23.07 8.76
C ASN A 344 6.68 -22.92 7.71
N VAL A 345 7.43 -23.99 7.44
CA VAL A 345 8.44 -23.98 6.37
C VAL A 345 7.82 -23.60 5.02
N LEU A 346 6.65 -24.16 4.68
CA LEU A 346 5.95 -23.81 3.43
C LEU A 346 5.55 -22.33 3.39
N LEU A 347 4.99 -21.80 4.48
CA LEU A 347 4.58 -20.40 4.56
C LEU A 347 5.78 -19.45 4.53
N ASP A 348 6.88 -19.80 5.20
CA ASP A 348 8.11 -19.04 5.20
C ASP A 348 8.75 -19.00 3.80
N LEU A 349 8.63 -20.08 3.01
CA LEU A 349 9.05 -20.07 1.60
C LEU A 349 8.25 -19.04 0.80
N VAL A 350 6.92 -19.01 0.97
CA VAL A 350 6.05 -18.03 0.30
C VAL A 350 6.41 -16.61 0.74
N LEU A 351 6.56 -16.37 2.04
CA LEU A 351 6.95 -15.08 2.59
C LEU A 351 8.33 -14.64 2.10
N ALA A 352 9.31 -15.54 2.03
CA ALA A 352 10.65 -15.23 1.52
C ALA A 352 10.63 -14.79 0.06
N VAL A 353 9.79 -15.40 -0.78
CA VAL A 353 9.60 -14.94 -2.17
C VAL A 353 8.98 -13.54 -2.21
N ILE A 354 7.95 -13.30 -1.39
CA ILE A 354 7.31 -11.97 -1.29
C ILE A 354 8.32 -10.92 -0.84
N TYR A 355 9.12 -11.21 0.19
CA TYR A 355 10.15 -10.29 0.68
C TYR A 355 11.22 -10.00 -0.36
N PHE A 356 11.67 -11.01 -1.10
CA PHE A 356 12.64 -10.82 -2.18
C PHE A 356 12.09 -9.85 -3.25
N GLN A 357 10.87 -10.08 -3.73
CA GLN A 357 10.22 -9.21 -4.71
C GLN A 357 10.01 -7.80 -4.15
N LEU A 358 9.64 -7.68 -2.88
CA LEU A 358 9.51 -6.40 -2.20
C LEU A 358 10.86 -5.66 -2.13
N PHE A 359 11.98 -6.35 -1.83
CA PHE A 359 13.29 -5.70 -1.81
C PHE A 359 13.73 -5.19 -3.17
N VAL A 360 13.48 -5.96 -4.24
CA VAL A 360 13.72 -5.51 -5.61
C VAL A 360 12.90 -4.25 -5.89
N LEU A 361 11.61 -4.27 -5.56
CA LEU A 361 10.70 -3.15 -5.76
C LEU A 361 11.12 -1.90 -4.95
N ILE A 362 11.55 -2.06 -3.70
CA ILE A 362 12.06 -0.97 -2.86
C ILE A 362 13.32 -0.37 -3.47
N LYS A 363 14.22 -1.20 -3.99
CA LYS A 363 15.43 -0.72 -4.68
C LYS A 363 15.06 0.06 -5.94
N SER A 364 14.20 -0.49 -6.80
CA SER A 364 13.76 0.19 -8.03
C SER A 364 13.07 1.51 -7.69
N PHE A 365 12.20 1.52 -6.69
CA PHE A 365 11.56 2.72 -6.17
C PHE A 365 12.57 3.76 -5.68
N HIS A 366 13.57 3.32 -4.90
CA HIS A 366 14.63 4.20 -4.45
C HIS A 366 15.38 4.82 -5.62
N ASP A 367 15.80 4.02 -6.60
CA ASP A 367 16.54 4.49 -7.77
C ASP A 367 15.72 5.52 -8.59
N LEU A 368 14.40 5.29 -8.70
CA LEU A 368 13.47 6.21 -9.34
C LEU A 368 13.34 7.55 -8.58
N VAL A 369 13.28 7.51 -7.25
CA VAL A 369 13.21 8.72 -6.44
C VAL A 369 14.56 9.46 -6.45
N THR A 370 15.69 8.77 -6.31
CA THR A 370 17.00 9.45 -6.31
C THR A 370 17.44 9.97 -7.68
N GLY A 371 16.72 9.63 -8.75
CA GLY A 371 17.09 10.01 -10.12
C GLY A 371 18.37 9.31 -10.59
N THR A 372 18.75 8.20 -9.95
CA THR A 372 19.94 7.41 -10.27
C THR A 372 19.62 6.26 -11.21
N VAL A 373 18.59 6.44 -12.05
CA VAL A 373 18.15 5.41 -12.99
C VAL A 373 19.10 5.40 -14.17
N THR A 374 19.94 4.37 -14.24
CA THR A 374 20.80 4.13 -15.40
C THR A 374 20.00 3.50 -16.54
N LEU A 375 19.94 4.19 -17.67
CA LEU A 375 19.38 3.71 -18.94
C LEU A 375 20.42 3.85 -20.04
N TYR A 376 20.21 3.14 -21.14
CA TYR A 376 21.06 3.17 -22.31
C TYR A 376 20.38 3.94 -23.43
N ARG A 377 21.07 4.87 -24.07
CA ARG A 377 20.52 5.70 -25.14
C ARG A 377 21.16 5.38 -26.49
N ASP A 378 20.34 5.27 -27.52
CA ASP A 378 20.71 5.24 -28.95
C ASP A 378 19.85 6.23 -29.77
N GLU A 379 19.88 6.13 -31.10
CA GLU A 379 19.10 6.98 -32.02
C GLU A 379 17.58 6.74 -31.93
N GLU A 380 17.15 5.55 -31.47
CA GLU A 380 15.73 5.17 -31.37
C GLU A 380 15.12 5.53 -30.01
N GLY A 381 15.95 5.73 -28.99
CA GLY A 381 15.53 6.27 -27.69
C GLY A 381 16.27 5.63 -26.52
N TYR A 382 15.57 5.51 -25.39
CA TYR A 382 16.08 4.86 -24.19
C TYR A 382 15.72 3.37 -24.14
N HIS A 383 16.70 2.58 -23.75
CA HIS A 383 16.63 1.13 -23.57
C HIS A 383 17.20 0.75 -22.19
N HIS A 384 16.74 -0.35 -21.62
CA HIS A 384 17.27 -0.81 -20.33
C HIS A 384 18.45 -1.79 -20.48
N GLU A 385 18.55 -2.46 -21.64
CA GLU A 385 19.60 -3.41 -21.97
C GLU A 385 20.72 -2.79 -22.81
N GLN A 386 21.95 -3.19 -22.48
CA GLN A 386 23.12 -2.86 -23.27
C GLN A 386 23.09 -3.68 -24.57
N SER A 387 23.26 -3.02 -25.71
CA SER A 387 23.38 -3.70 -26.99
C SER A 387 24.81 -4.24 -27.17
N ASP A 388 24.93 -5.49 -27.64
CA ASP A 388 26.21 -6.12 -28.00
C ASP A 388 26.99 -5.33 -29.08
N ALA A 389 26.30 -4.47 -29.83
CA ALA A 389 26.89 -3.64 -30.88
C ALA A 389 27.73 -2.45 -30.37
N GLY A 390 27.74 -2.18 -29.05
CA GLY A 390 28.62 -1.17 -28.45
C GLY A 390 28.25 0.31 -28.71
N ASP A 391 27.14 0.58 -29.41
CA ASP A 391 26.73 1.93 -29.81
C ASP A 391 25.86 2.67 -28.76
N ARG A 392 25.45 1.95 -27.70
CA ARG A 392 24.60 2.52 -26.65
C ARG A 392 25.42 3.19 -25.55
N THR A 393 25.06 4.42 -25.21
CA THR A 393 25.68 5.16 -24.10
C THR A 393 24.86 5.05 -22.82
N ALA A 394 25.50 4.74 -21.69
CA ALA A 394 24.83 4.71 -20.40
C ALA A 394 24.63 6.15 -19.88
N GLU A 395 23.40 6.51 -19.58
CA GLU A 395 23.00 7.83 -19.07
C GLU A 395 22.20 7.65 -17.76
N GLU A 396 22.50 8.46 -16.76
CA GLU A 396 21.67 8.57 -15.56
C GLU A 396 20.55 9.55 -15.83
N VAL A 397 19.30 9.07 -15.71
CA VAL A 397 18.10 9.83 -16.05
C VAL A 397 17.28 10.06 -14.79
N ASP A 398 16.97 11.34 -14.51
CA ASP A 398 15.99 11.70 -13.51
C ASP A 398 14.60 11.72 -14.15
N LEU A 399 13.79 10.72 -13.84
CA LEU A 399 12.47 10.52 -14.45
C LEU A 399 11.35 11.25 -13.71
N LEU A 400 11.57 11.68 -12.46
CA LEU A 400 10.53 12.27 -11.64
C LEU A 400 10.85 13.73 -11.35
N SER A 401 9.88 14.60 -11.61
CA SER A 401 9.96 16.04 -11.38
C SER A 401 8.89 16.52 -10.40
N TYR A 402 9.28 17.38 -9.48
CA TYR A 402 8.37 18.04 -8.55
C TYR A 402 7.65 19.22 -9.19
N ARG A 403 6.32 19.22 -9.02
CA ARG A 403 5.41 20.24 -9.53
C ARG A 403 4.76 21.01 -8.38
N PRO A 404 5.29 22.17 -7.94
CA PRO A 404 4.88 22.84 -6.69
C PRO A 404 3.37 23.06 -6.53
N PHE A 405 2.66 23.32 -7.63
CA PHE A 405 1.22 23.58 -7.67
C PHE A 405 0.42 22.45 -8.34
N HIS A 406 0.90 21.22 -8.24
CA HIS A 406 0.18 20.06 -8.76
C HIS A 406 -1.21 19.91 -8.08
N PRO A 407 -2.27 19.53 -8.82
CA PRO A 407 -3.64 19.43 -8.29
C PRO A 407 -3.82 18.41 -7.15
N ASP A 408 -2.84 17.53 -6.93
CA ASP A 408 -2.82 16.60 -5.80
C ASP A 408 -2.51 17.27 -4.44
N GLY A 409 -2.08 18.54 -4.46
CA GLY A 409 -1.66 19.31 -3.28
C GLY A 409 -0.36 18.79 -2.63
N ARG A 410 0.39 17.92 -3.33
CA ARG A 410 1.59 17.23 -2.82
C ARG A 410 2.75 17.22 -3.81
N GLY A 411 2.75 18.14 -4.77
CA GLY A 411 3.86 18.25 -5.69
C GLY A 411 3.88 17.18 -6.79
N GLY A 412 2.82 16.39 -6.93
CA GLY A 412 2.79 15.17 -7.74
C GLY A 412 3.16 13.89 -6.98
N PHE A 413 3.60 14.00 -5.71
CA PHE A 413 4.13 12.87 -4.95
C PHE A 413 3.10 12.19 -4.03
N ARG A 414 1.81 12.53 -4.12
CA ARG A 414 0.78 11.96 -3.22
C ARG A 414 0.74 10.43 -3.26
N ASP A 415 0.82 9.84 -4.45
CA ASP A 415 0.69 8.39 -4.58
C ASP A 415 1.92 7.64 -4.08
N PHE A 416 3.10 8.24 -4.18
CA PHE A 416 4.32 7.73 -3.53
C PHE A 416 4.20 7.80 -2.00
N GLY A 417 3.60 8.87 -1.47
CA GLY A 417 3.26 8.97 -0.04
C GLY A 417 2.28 7.89 0.42
N LYS A 418 1.25 7.59 -0.39
CA LYS A 418 0.29 6.50 -0.12
C LYS A 418 0.98 5.12 -0.16
N PHE A 419 1.83 4.87 -1.17
CA PHE A 419 2.64 3.65 -1.22
C PHE A 419 3.49 3.51 0.03
N ALA A 420 4.19 4.57 0.41
CA ALA A 420 5.07 4.54 1.58
C ALA A 420 4.30 4.27 2.89
N THR A 421 3.10 4.84 3.01
CA THR A 421 2.19 4.62 4.14
C THR A 421 1.72 3.17 4.24
N ARG A 422 1.44 2.49 3.11
CA ARG A 422 1.01 1.08 3.11
C ARG A 422 2.13 0.15 3.58
N VAL A 423 3.35 0.37 3.12
CA VAL A 423 4.51 -0.41 3.59
C VAL A 423 4.72 -0.19 5.09
N ASN A 424 4.52 1.02 5.62
CA ASN A 424 4.55 1.27 7.06
C ASN A 424 3.48 0.45 7.81
N VAL A 425 2.26 0.34 7.29
CA VAL A 425 1.21 -0.49 7.90
C VAL A 425 1.64 -1.97 7.96
N LEU A 426 2.25 -2.48 6.90
CA LEU A 426 2.82 -3.84 6.89
C LEU A 426 3.94 -4.00 7.92
N LEU A 427 4.83 -3.01 8.06
CA LEU A 427 5.89 -3.02 9.07
C LEU A 427 5.33 -2.95 10.51
N ILE A 428 4.29 -2.16 10.74
CA ILE A 428 3.60 -2.09 12.05
C ILE A 428 3.00 -3.46 12.37
N LEU A 429 2.30 -4.08 11.42
CA LEU A 429 1.70 -5.39 11.60
C LEU A 429 2.77 -6.47 11.87
N GLY A 430 3.85 -6.47 11.10
CA GLY A 430 5.01 -7.32 11.34
C GLY A 430 5.63 -7.09 12.72
N GLY A 431 5.74 -5.85 13.16
CA GLY A 431 6.23 -5.48 14.49
C GLY A 431 5.34 -5.92 15.64
N LEU A 432 4.02 -5.78 15.51
CA LEU A 432 3.07 -6.30 16.48
C LEU A 432 3.20 -7.81 16.61
N TYR A 433 3.34 -8.53 15.49
CA TYR A 433 3.56 -9.97 15.52
C TYR A 433 4.90 -10.37 16.12
N VAL A 434 6.00 -9.69 15.78
CA VAL A 434 7.32 -9.98 16.36
C VAL A 434 7.32 -9.73 17.87
N THR A 435 6.63 -8.67 18.32
CA THR A 435 6.41 -8.38 19.75
C THR A 435 5.60 -9.50 20.40
N TYR A 436 4.48 -9.91 19.79
CA TYR A 436 3.69 -11.05 20.24
C TYR A 436 4.52 -12.33 20.33
N ARG A 437 5.31 -12.63 19.30
CA ARG A 437 6.20 -13.79 19.23
C ARG A 437 7.23 -13.76 20.36
N LEU A 438 7.84 -12.60 20.63
CA LEU A 438 8.80 -12.45 21.71
C LEU A 438 8.16 -12.66 23.10
N TYR A 439 7.04 -11.98 23.39
CA TYR A 439 6.43 -12.00 24.74
C TYR A 439 5.55 -13.21 25.04
N VAL A 440 4.89 -13.78 24.03
CA VAL A 440 3.97 -14.90 24.22
C VAL A 440 4.66 -16.22 23.94
N GLN A 441 5.34 -16.34 22.79
CA GLN A 441 5.99 -17.60 22.42
C GLN A 441 7.38 -17.69 23.06
N GLY A 442 8.18 -16.63 23.01
CA GLY A 442 9.50 -16.58 23.62
C GLY A 442 9.49 -16.76 25.14
N ALA A 443 8.46 -16.25 25.84
CA ALA A 443 8.32 -16.47 27.29
C ALA A 443 8.03 -17.93 27.65
N ARG A 444 7.30 -18.66 26.79
CA ARG A 444 6.99 -20.08 26.99
C ARG A 444 8.21 -20.96 26.73
N ASP A 445 9.03 -20.59 25.75
CA ASP A 445 10.19 -21.36 25.32
C ASP A 445 11.51 -20.88 25.97
N LEU A 446 11.43 -20.06 27.02
CA LEU A 446 12.62 -19.52 27.67
C LEU A 446 13.44 -20.66 28.33
N PRO A 447 14.72 -20.84 27.97
CA PRO A 447 15.53 -21.94 28.51
C PRO A 447 15.67 -21.82 30.04
N ALA A 448 15.65 -22.97 30.72
CA ALA A 448 15.71 -23.03 32.19
C ALA A 448 17.09 -22.66 32.78
N ALA A 449 18.14 -22.63 31.96
CA ALA A 449 19.46 -22.18 32.39
C ALA A 449 19.41 -20.67 32.65
N GLU A 450 19.67 -20.27 33.90
CA GLU A 450 19.80 -18.86 34.28
C GLU A 450 20.74 -18.16 33.29
N VAL A 451 20.28 -17.05 32.72
CA VAL A 451 21.11 -16.15 31.88
C VAL A 451 22.09 -15.43 32.82
N ALA A 452 23.05 -16.17 33.37
CA ALA A 452 24.17 -15.60 34.09
C ALA A 452 25.17 -15.09 33.05
N LEU A 453 25.44 -13.78 33.07
CA LEU A 453 26.35 -13.07 32.16
C LEU A 453 27.78 -13.66 32.10
N ASP A 454 28.15 -14.55 33.02
CA ASP A 454 29.49 -15.14 33.14
C ASP A 454 29.63 -16.57 32.58
N THR A 455 28.55 -17.20 32.09
CA THR A 455 28.61 -18.55 31.50
C THR A 455 28.57 -18.51 29.98
N ALA A 456 29.38 -19.36 29.33
CA ALA A 456 29.36 -19.55 27.88
C ALA A 456 27.92 -19.77 27.40
N LEU A 457 27.49 -18.96 26.43
CA LEU A 457 26.14 -18.99 25.87
C LEU A 457 25.78 -20.43 25.48
N SER A 458 24.84 -21.06 26.19
CA SER A 458 24.41 -22.40 25.85
C SER A 458 23.74 -22.38 24.47
N LEU A 459 23.79 -23.51 23.76
CA LEU A 459 23.19 -23.63 22.43
C LEU A 459 21.68 -23.29 22.47
N ASP A 460 21.00 -23.64 23.54
CA ASP A 460 19.57 -23.37 23.72
C ASP A 460 19.28 -21.86 23.89
N VAL A 461 20.11 -21.14 24.66
CA VAL A 461 20.03 -19.68 24.79
C VAL A 461 20.35 -19.00 23.45
N PHE A 462 21.35 -19.50 22.72
CA PHE A 462 21.66 -19.00 21.39
C PHE A 462 20.48 -19.15 20.43
N VAL A 463 19.88 -20.33 20.35
CA VAL A 463 18.73 -20.58 19.48
C VAL A 463 17.54 -19.72 19.88
N TRP A 464 17.29 -19.56 21.18
CA TRP A 464 16.23 -18.69 21.68
C TRP A 464 16.45 -17.23 21.23
N VAL A 465 17.66 -16.69 21.43
CA VAL A 465 18.02 -15.32 21.01
C VAL A 465 17.84 -15.16 19.51
N VAL A 466 18.38 -16.09 18.70
CA VAL A 466 18.24 -16.03 17.24
C VAL A 466 16.77 -16.13 16.80
N SER A 467 15.96 -16.93 17.48
CA SER A 467 14.57 -17.20 17.09
C SER A 467 13.58 -16.14 17.56
N TYR A 468 13.86 -15.42 18.65
CA TYR A 468 12.91 -14.48 19.27
C TYR A 468 13.41 -13.04 19.27
N VAL A 469 14.69 -12.81 19.58
CA VAL A 469 15.31 -11.47 19.58
C VAL A 469 15.77 -11.08 18.18
N GLY A 470 16.33 -12.03 17.42
CA GLY A 470 16.81 -11.81 16.04
C GLY A 470 15.78 -11.10 15.13
N PRO A 471 14.53 -11.59 15.04
CA PRO A 471 13.49 -10.93 14.24
C PRO A 471 13.20 -9.49 14.67
N VAL A 472 13.30 -9.16 15.96
CA VAL A 472 13.11 -7.78 16.48
C VAL A 472 14.21 -6.88 15.95
N VAL A 473 15.47 -7.31 16.06
CA VAL A 473 16.63 -6.54 15.59
C VAL A 473 16.56 -6.34 14.08
N VAL A 474 16.23 -7.38 13.32
CA VAL A 474 16.05 -7.30 11.86
C VAL A 474 14.94 -6.30 11.52
N LEU A 475 13.80 -6.36 12.21
CA LEU A 475 12.70 -5.43 11.98
C LEU A 475 13.10 -3.99 12.28
N ILE A 476 13.84 -3.72 13.36
CA ILE A 476 14.35 -2.39 13.69
C ILE A 476 15.20 -1.86 12.54
N VAL A 477 16.17 -2.65 12.07
CA VAL A 477 17.05 -2.27 10.96
C VAL A 477 16.25 -2.00 9.68
N VAL A 478 15.32 -2.89 9.34
CA VAL A 478 14.46 -2.74 8.15
C VAL A 478 13.57 -1.50 8.26
N ALA A 479 12.99 -1.23 9.44
CA ALA A 479 12.14 -0.07 9.65
C ALA A 479 12.93 1.24 9.53
N PHE A 480 14.13 1.32 10.09
CA PHE A 480 15.00 2.50 9.95
C PHE A 480 15.48 2.68 8.50
N ALA A 481 15.93 1.61 7.86
CA ALA A 481 16.32 1.64 6.45
C ALA A 481 15.15 2.10 5.57
N TRP A 482 13.95 1.58 5.82
CA TRP A 482 12.75 1.97 5.09
C TRP A 482 12.38 3.43 5.30
N LEU A 483 12.35 3.94 6.54
CA LEU A 483 12.07 5.35 6.83
C LEU A 483 13.06 6.27 6.12
N TYR A 484 14.33 5.87 6.07
CA TYR A 484 15.37 6.59 5.36
C TYR A 484 15.13 6.56 3.83
N TYR A 485 15.01 5.38 3.23
CA TYR A 485 14.90 5.25 1.77
C TYR A 485 13.56 5.70 1.17
N SER A 486 12.49 5.78 1.98
CA SER A 486 11.17 6.21 1.53
C SER A 486 10.91 7.69 1.82
N PHE A 487 10.45 8.00 3.04
CA PHE A 487 9.99 9.33 3.42
C PHE A 487 11.10 10.37 3.43
N TRP A 488 12.27 10.01 3.95
CA TRP A 488 13.38 10.95 4.03
C TRP A 488 13.94 11.29 2.65
N THR A 489 14.21 10.29 1.81
CA THR A 489 14.68 10.52 0.43
C THR A 489 13.65 11.30 -0.39
N LEU A 490 12.36 10.96 -0.31
CA LEU A 490 11.28 11.72 -0.97
C LEU A 490 11.24 13.18 -0.48
N HIS A 491 11.34 13.39 0.83
CA HIS A 491 11.36 14.73 1.41
C HIS A 491 12.56 15.55 0.92
N VAL A 492 13.76 14.96 0.92
CA VAL A 492 14.97 15.61 0.43
C VAL A 492 14.83 15.96 -1.05
N LYS A 493 14.30 15.05 -1.88
CA LYS A 493 14.02 15.33 -3.30
C LYS A 493 13.05 16.51 -3.44
N MET A 494 11.88 16.43 -2.82
CA MET A 494 10.86 17.48 -2.90
C MET A 494 11.37 18.82 -2.38
N ALA A 495 12.14 18.84 -1.30
CA ALA A 495 12.72 20.06 -0.74
C ALA A 495 13.74 20.69 -1.70
N HIS A 496 14.60 19.86 -2.31
CA HIS A 496 15.61 20.32 -3.25
C HIS A 496 15.00 20.79 -4.56
N GLU A 497 14.02 20.07 -5.12
CA GLU A 497 13.37 20.46 -6.35
C GLU A 497 12.43 21.64 -6.18
N ARG A 498 11.79 21.80 -5.01
CA ARG A 498 11.09 23.04 -4.67
C ARG A 498 12.02 24.25 -4.72
N GLU A 499 13.25 24.10 -4.22
CA GLU A 499 14.24 25.16 -4.29
C GLU A 499 14.71 25.43 -5.72
N ARG A 500 14.96 24.39 -6.52
CA ARG A 500 15.29 24.53 -7.94
C ARG A 500 14.16 25.23 -8.71
N ALA A 501 12.91 24.80 -8.54
CA ALA A 501 11.75 25.38 -9.19
C ALA A 501 11.58 26.86 -8.84
N TYR A 502 11.76 27.20 -7.56
CA TYR A 502 11.74 28.60 -7.12
C TYR A 502 12.85 29.42 -7.79
N VAL A 503 14.10 28.94 -7.75
CA VAL A 503 15.23 29.65 -8.39
C VAL A 503 15.02 29.83 -9.89
N GLN A 504 14.48 28.82 -10.58
CA GLN A 504 14.16 28.91 -12.00
C GLN A 504 13.05 29.93 -12.27
N TRP A 505 11.99 29.98 -11.47
CA TRP A 505 10.94 30.98 -11.60
C TRP A 505 11.46 32.40 -11.33
N THR A 506 12.21 32.61 -10.25
CA THR A 506 12.78 33.93 -9.95
C THR A 506 13.72 34.41 -11.06
N ARG A 507 14.48 33.50 -11.68
CA ARG A 507 15.32 33.82 -12.85
C ARG A 507 14.48 34.21 -14.07
N ARG A 508 13.50 33.39 -14.47
CA ARG A 508 12.62 33.68 -15.61
C ARG A 508 11.91 35.02 -15.45
N ARG A 509 11.29 35.25 -14.29
CA ARG A 509 10.62 36.52 -14.00
C ARG A 509 11.54 37.73 -14.14
N ARG A 510 12.79 37.63 -13.67
CA ARG A 510 13.77 38.73 -13.81
C ARG A 510 14.28 38.90 -15.24
N ASP A 511 14.36 37.81 -16.01
CA ASP A 511 14.68 37.87 -17.43
C ASP A 511 13.52 38.53 -18.22
N ASP A 512 12.27 38.29 -17.82
CA ASP A 512 11.07 38.89 -18.41
C ASP A 512 10.83 40.35 -17.96
N GLU A 513 11.10 40.67 -16.68
CA GLU A 513 11.04 42.03 -16.09
C GLU A 513 12.31 42.86 -16.38
N SER A 514 13.19 42.39 -17.28
CA SER A 514 14.56 42.91 -17.48
C SER A 514 14.67 44.35 -18.00
N ASP A 515 13.55 45.06 -18.20
CA ASP A 515 13.53 46.49 -18.51
C ASP A 515 13.61 47.39 -17.25
N ASP A 516 13.21 46.92 -16.05
CA ASP A 516 13.10 47.77 -14.84
C ASP A 516 14.03 47.39 -13.67
N LEU A 517 14.63 46.18 -13.66
CA LEU A 517 15.49 45.70 -12.57
C LEU A 517 16.98 45.59 -12.97
N PRO A 518 17.93 46.08 -12.15
CA PRO A 518 19.36 45.89 -12.42
C PRO A 518 19.73 44.41 -12.43
N ARG A 519 20.32 43.93 -13.55
CA ARG A 519 20.78 42.54 -13.75
C ARG A 519 21.76 42.03 -12.68
N ASP A 520 22.38 42.94 -11.91
CA ASP A 520 23.37 42.62 -10.87
C ASP A 520 22.76 42.41 -9.47
N THR A 521 21.44 42.45 -9.32
CA THR A 521 20.80 42.26 -8.01
C THR A 521 20.93 40.80 -7.56
N PRO A 522 21.52 40.50 -6.38
CA PRO A 522 21.68 39.12 -5.93
C PRO A 522 20.31 38.44 -5.74
N LEU A 523 20.26 37.11 -5.94
CA LEU A 523 19.10 36.28 -5.60
C LEU A 523 18.90 36.30 -4.07
N GLY A 524 17.67 36.57 -3.61
CA GLY A 524 17.33 36.74 -2.19
C GLY A 524 17.20 38.20 -1.73
N ALA A 525 16.89 39.13 -2.63
CA ALA A 525 16.62 40.53 -2.30
C ALA A 525 15.29 40.67 -1.52
N VAL A 526 15.03 41.83 -0.90
CA VAL A 526 13.78 42.09 -0.14
C VAL A 526 12.53 41.90 -1.01
N GLU A 527 12.64 42.19 -2.30
CA GLU A 527 11.58 41.98 -3.30
C GLU A 527 11.28 40.50 -3.54
N ASP A 528 12.29 39.62 -3.43
CA ASP A 528 12.10 38.16 -3.50
C ASP A 528 11.47 37.61 -2.21
N ALA A 529 11.51 38.35 -1.08
CA ALA A 529 11.02 37.88 0.21
C ALA A 529 9.48 37.85 0.29
N ALA A 530 8.78 38.72 -0.43
CA ALA A 530 7.32 38.68 -0.55
C ALA A 530 6.89 37.45 -1.36
N ASP A 531 7.51 37.24 -2.52
CA ASP A 531 7.30 36.07 -3.38
C ASP A 531 7.65 34.74 -2.67
N TRP A 532 8.69 34.76 -1.83
CA TRP A 532 9.05 33.64 -0.97
C TRP A 532 7.90 33.24 -0.03
N GLN A 533 7.26 34.21 0.63
CA GLN A 533 6.16 33.96 1.56
C GLN A 533 4.88 33.52 0.83
N GLU A 534 4.63 34.06 -0.36
CA GLU A 534 3.43 33.77 -1.12
C GLU A 534 3.49 32.41 -1.84
N ARG A 535 4.65 32.02 -2.38
CA ARG A 535 4.76 30.85 -3.27
C ARG A 535 5.56 29.70 -2.69
N ARG A 536 6.71 29.95 -2.04
CA ARG A 536 7.56 28.86 -1.48
C ARG A 536 7.05 28.32 -0.15
N ALA A 537 6.55 29.20 0.73
CA ALA A 537 6.05 28.80 2.04
C ALA A 537 4.86 27.83 1.99
N PRO A 538 3.84 28.00 1.11
CA PRO A 538 2.74 27.04 1.00
C PRO A 538 3.08 25.77 0.20
N ALA A 539 4.16 25.77 -0.59
CA ALA A 539 4.52 24.62 -1.42
C ALA A 539 4.91 23.38 -0.57
N PRO A 540 4.31 22.21 -0.84
CA PRO A 540 4.46 21.02 0.00
C PRO A 540 5.85 20.41 -0.13
N VAL A 541 6.49 20.06 0.99
CA VAL A 541 7.79 19.34 1.02
C VAL A 541 7.67 17.90 1.49
N TRP A 542 6.47 17.48 1.87
CA TRP A 542 6.21 16.12 2.32
C TRP A 542 5.18 15.47 1.41
N PRO A 543 5.37 14.20 1.04
CA PRO A 543 4.43 13.46 0.20
C PRO A 543 3.13 13.11 0.96
N VAL A 544 3.10 13.31 2.28
CA VAL A 544 1.99 13.02 3.18
C VAL A 544 1.79 14.19 4.16
N ASP A 545 0.60 14.30 4.75
CA ASP A 545 0.33 15.26 5.83
C ASP A 545 1.30 15.11 7.00
N SER A 546 1.77 16.23 7.54
CA SER A 546 2.64 16.24 8.72
C SER A 546 1.99 15.60 9.96
N ARG A 547 0.67 15.73 10.10
CA ARG A 547 -0.11 15.06 11.15
C ARG A 547 -0.12 13.54 11.00
N LEU A 548 -0.29 13.06 9.77
CA LEU A 548 -0.22 11.63 9.46
C LEU A 548 1.20 11.11 9.66
N LEU A 549 2.23 11.87 9.29
CA LEU A 549 3.63 11.48 9.49
C LEU A 549 3.96 11.27 10.98
N ALA A 550 3.54 12.17 11.86
CA ALA A 550 3.71 11.99 13.30
C ALA A 550 2.99 10.72 13.81
N SER A 551 1.75 10.47 13.33
CA SER A 551 1.02 9.26 13.69
C SER A 551 1.70 7.98 13.18
N LEU A 552 2.26 8.01 11.96
CA LEU A 552 2.96 6.88 11.35
C LEU A 552 4.25 6.58 12.10
N VAL A 553 5.06 7.60 12.38
CA VAL A 553 6.30 7.42 13.15
C VAL A 553 5.99 6.89 14.54
N SER A 554 4.99 7.45 15.24
CA SER A 554 4.61 6.99 16.58
C SER A 554 4.09 5.55 16.58
N SER A 555 3.28 5.17 15.59
CA SER A 555 2.73 3.81 15.49
C SER A 555 3.76 2.79 15.02
N SER A 556 4.72 3.16 14.16
CA SER A 556 5.87 2.30 13.81
C SER A 556 6.86 2.11 14.95
N LEU A 557 7.02 3.10 15.83
CA LEU A 557 7.84 2.98 17.03
C LEU A 557 7.14 2.21 18.16
N ALA A 558 5.80 2.16 18.19
CA ALA A 558 5.07 1.53 19.29
C ALA A 558 5.43 0.04 19.51
N PRO A 559 5.49 -0.83 18.48
CA PRO A 559 5.96 -2.21 18.66
C PRO A 559 7.40 -2.29 19.17
N LEU A 560 8.28 -1.38 18.73
CA LEU A 560 9.67 -1.35 19.17
C LEU A 560 9.79 -0.93 20.65
N LEU A 561 9.01 0.07 21.06
CA LEU A 561 8.91 0.50 22.46
C LEU A 561 8.31 -0.60 23.34
N LEU A 562 7.33 -1.35 22.83
CA LEU A 562 6.76 -2.50 23.53
C LEU A 562 7.79 -3.64 23.68
N ALA A 563 8.73 -3.81 22.75
CA ALA A 563 9.78 -4.83 22.84
C ALA A 563 10.92 -4.48 23.82
N LEU A 564 11.18 -3.18 24.07
CA LEU A 564 12.31 -2.70 24.88
C LEU A 564 12.39 -3.21 26.34
N PRO A 565 11.29 -3.35 27.11
CA PRO A 565 11.35 -3.78 28.51
C PRO A 565 12.10 -5.09 28.75
N GLN A 566 12.07 -6.04 27.79
CA GLN A 566 12.75 -7.32 27.93
C GLN A 566 14.26 -7.25 27.61
N PHE A 567 14.74 -6.15 27.01
CA PHE A 567 16.16 -5.92 26.77
C PHE A 567 16.84 -5.15 27.91
N LEU A 568 16.05 -4.51 28.79
CA LEU A 568 16.54 -3.66 29.88
C LEU A 568 16.43 -4.34 31.26
N LEU A 569 15.72 -5.47 31.34
CA LEU A 569 15.67 -6.40 32.48
C LEU A 569 16.61 -7.56 32.19
#